data_AF-A0A1F3VF55-F1
#
_entry.id   AF-A0A1F3VF55-F1
#
_cell.length_a   1.000
_cell.length_b   1.000
_cell.length_c   1.000
_cell.angle_alpha   90.00
_cell.angle_beta   90.00
_cell.angle_gamma   90.00
#
_symmetry.space_group_name_H-M   'P 1'
#
loop_
_entity.id
_entity.type
_entity.pdbx_description
1 polymer ?
#
loop_
_entity_poly.entity_id
_entity_poly.type
_entity_poly.pdbx_seq_one_letter_code
_entity_poly.pdbx_strand_id
1 'polypeptide(L)'
;MSYPAIIEYLRELAKIYFGASKKKKTQLLDDAEKITGEHRKSLIRTLRPGKVIENNKKKKCGARVTYPEELLLPHIKFLWIAMERISPKRMKAAFADWLPPMSGNIAV
;
A
#
# COMPACT_ATOMS: atom_id res chain seq x y z
N MET A 1 -12.28 -2.47 -25.01
CA MET A 1 -13.21 -2.23 -23.88
C MET A 1 -12.73 -1.03 -23.08
N SER A 2 -13.64 -0.37 -22.34
CA SER A 2 -13.26 0.61 -21.32
C SER A 2 -12.58 -0.11 -20.13
N TYR A 3 -11.59 0.52 -19.51
CA TYR A 3 -10.83 -0.02 -18.37
C TYR A 3 -11.71 -0.54 -17.20
N PRO A 4 -12.75 0.19 -16.71
CA PRO A 4 -13.66 -0.34 -15.70
C PRO A 4 -14.38 -1.63 -16.12
N ALA A 5 -14.78 -1.74 -17.39
CA ALA A 5 -15.47 -2.95 -17.88
C ALA A 5 -14.56 -4.19 -17.85
N ILE A 6 -13.26 -4.00 -18.14
CA ILE A 6 -12.25 -5.07 -18.03
C ILE A 6 -12.12 -5.55 -16.58
N ILE A 7 -12.14 -4.62 -15.61
CA ILE A 7 -12.03 -4.97 -14.18
C ILE A 7 -13.25 -5.77 -13.72
N GLU A 8 -14.47 -5.35 -14.07
CA GLU A 8 -15.69 -6.07 -13.71
C GLU A 8 -15.72 -7.48 -14.33
N TYR A 9 -15.34 -7.58 -15.60
CA TYR A 9 -15.20 -8.87 -16.28
C TYR A 9 -14.21 -9.80 -15.56
N LEU A 10 -13.01 -9.29 -15.21
CA LEU A 10 -12.00 -10.08 -14.50
C LEU A 10 -12.44 -10.47 -13.10
N ARG A 11 -13.26 -9.65 -12.43
CA ARG A 11 -13.82 -9.96 -11.11
C ARG A 11 -14.81 -11.12 -11.16
N GLU A 12 -15.70 -11.15 -12.15
CA GLU A 12 -16.61 -12.30 -12.35
C GLU A 12 -15.84 -13.55 -12.78
N LEU A 13 -14.86 -13.41 -13.67
CA LEU A 13 -14.02 -14.51 -14.11
C LEU A 13 -13.23 -15.12 -12.95
N ALA A 14 -12.72 -14.30 -12.02
CA ALA A 14 -11.99 -14.78 -10.84
C ALA A 14 -12.85 -15.72 -9.97
N LYS A 15 -14.14 -15.40 -9.75
CA LYS A 15 -15.06 -16.25 -8.96
C LYS A 15 -15.17 -17.67 -9.52
N ILE A 16 -15.23 -17.79 -10.84
CA ILE A 16 -15.36 -19.07 -11.54
C ILE A 16 -14.00 -19.77 -11.67
N TYR A 17 -12.95 -19.00 -11.95
CA TYR A 17 -11.60 -19.52 -12.21
C TYR A 17 -11.07 -20.35 -11.06
N PHE A 18 -11.24 -19.92 -9.81
CA PHE A 18 -10.68 -20.66 -8.67
C PHE A 18 -11.31 -22.04 -8.47
N GLY A 19 -12.62 -22.18 -8.70
CA GLY A 19 -13.35 -23.45 -8.60
C GLY A 19 -13.29 -24.34 -9.85
N ALA A 20 -12.73 -23.86 -10.96
CA ALA A 20 -12.73 -24.58 -12.23
C ALA A 20 -11.65 -25.70 -12.31
N SER A 21 -11.95 -26.74 -13.10
CA SER A 21 -10.99 -27.79 -13.45
C SER A 21 -9.86 -27.26 -14.35
N LYS A 22 -8.74 -27.99 -14.47
CA LYS A 22 -7.56 -27.56 -15.26
C LYS A 22 -7.90 -27.24 -16.72
N LYS A 23 -8.74 -28.06 -17.37
CA LYS A 23 -9.19 -27.83 -18.75
C LYS A 23 -10.01 -26.54 -18.87
N LYS A 24 -10.97 -26.35 -17.96
CA LYS A 24 -11.84 -25.16 -17.95
C LYS A 24 -11.07 -23.88 -17.59
N LYS A 25 -10.10 -23.95 -16.68
CA LYS A 25 -9.17 -22.85 -16.39
C LYS A 25 -8.36 -22.41 -17.62
N THR A 26 -7.99 -23.37 -18.47
CA THR A 26 -7.23 -23.09 -19.69
C THR A 26 -8.10 -22.31 -20.68
N GLN A 27 -9.32 -22.79 -20.93
CA GLN A 27 -10.30 -22.14 -21.80
C GLN A 27 -10.65 -20.72 -21.31
N LEU A 28 -10.93 -20.55 -20.02
CA LEU A 28 -11.23 -19.23 -19.43
C LEU A 28 -10.10 -18.21 -19.63
N LEU A 29 -8.84 -18.66 -19.57
CA LEU A 29 -7.69 -17.78 -19.80
C LEU A 29 -7.54 -17.44 -21.29
N ASP A 30 -7.78 -18.39 -22.19
CA ASP A 30 -7.72 -18.16 -23.64
C ASP A 30 -8.80 -17.16 -24.08
N ASP A 31 -10.00 -17.27 -23.52
CA ASP A 31 -11.10 -16.34 -23.79
C ASP A 31 -10.79 -14.95 -23.23
N ALA A 32 -10.25 -14.87 -22.01
CA ALA A 32 -9.85 -13.61 -21.41
C ALA A 32 -8.74 -12.90 -22.19
N GLU A 33 -7.78 -13.64 -22.75
CA GLU A 33 -6.71 -13.10 -23.61
C GLU A 33 -7.28 -12.47 -24.88
N LYS A 34 -8.27 -13.11 -25.52
CA LYS A 34 -8.97 -12.54 -26.70
C LYS A 34 -9.77 -11.29 -26.38
N ILE A 35 -10.41 -11.24 -25.20
CA ILE A 35 -11.29 -10.13 -24.80
C ILE A 35 -10.49 -8.91 -24.34
N THR A 36 -9.43 -9.13 -23.56
CA THR A 36 -8.67 -8.06 -22.91
C THR A 36 -7.42 -7.65 -23.68
N GLY A 37 -6.90 -8.51 -24.57
CA GLY A 37 -5.63 -8.32 -25.25
C GLY A 37 -4.40 -8.49 -24.33
N GLU A 38 -4.62 -8.84 -23.06
CA GLU A 38 -3.54 -9.06 -22.09
C GLU A 38 -3.02 -10.49 -22.17
N HIS A 39 -1.70 -10.65 -22.14
CA HIS A 39 -1.08 -11.97 -22.18
C HIS A 39 -1.48 -12.83 -20.97
N ARG A 40 -1.61 -14.13 -21.18
CA ARG A 40 -1.95 -15.14 -20.16
C ARG A 40 -1.25 -14.96 -18.81
N LYS A 41 0.05 -14.65 -18.80
CA LYS A 41 0.83 -14.44 -17.57
C LYS A 41 0.37 -13.22 -16.77
N SER A 42 -0.02 -12.16 -17.47
CA SER A 42 -0.59 -10.93 -16.88
C SER A 42 -1.93 -11.25 -16.22
N LEU A 43 -2.80 -11.97 -16.94
CA LEU A 43 -4.13 -12.39 -16.46
C LEU A 43 -4.03 -13.27 -15.21
N ILE A 44 -3.19 -14.31 -15.20
CA ILE A 44 -2.99 -15.17 -14.02
C ILE A 44 -2.56 -14.36 -12.80
N ARG A 45 -1.62 -13.42 -12.99
CA ARG A 45 -1.13 -12.54 -11.91
C ARG A 45 -2.24 -11.63 -11.39
N THR A 46 -3.10 -11.16 -12.28
CA THR A 46 -4.23 -10.29 -11.93
C THR A 46 -5.32 -11.06 -11.20
N LEU A 47 -5.69 -12.25 -11.69
CA LEU A 47 -6.73 -13.09 -11.08
C LEU A 47 -6.37 -13.61 -9.69
N ARG A 48 -5.09 -13.61 -9.27
CA ARG A 48 -4.62 -14.09 -7.96
C ARG A 48 -5.47 -13.49 -6.81
N PRO A 49 -5.86 -14.30 -5.79
CA PRO A 49 -6.66 -13.84 -4.67
C PRO A 49 -6.00 -12.64 -3.99
N GLY A 50 -6.79 -11.62 -3.65
CA GLY A 50 -6.31 -10.41 -3.01
C GLY A 50 -5.75 -9.32 -3.95
N LYS A 51 -5.67 -9.52 -5.27
CA LYS A 51 -5.27 -8.45 -6.22
C LYS A 51 -6.45 -7.84 -7.00
N VAL A 52 -7.40 -8.65 -7.44
CA VAL A 52 -8.63 -8.19 -8.12
C VAL A 52 -9.80 -7.97 -7.16
N ILE A 53 -9.82 -8.71 -6.05
CA ILE A 53 -10.96 -8.78 -5.13
C ILE A 53 -10.78 -7.84 -3.94
N GLU A 54 -9.54 -7.60 -3.52
CA GLU A 54 -9.24 -6.71 -2.41
C GLU A 54 -8.30 -5.62 -2.89
N ASN A 55 -8.67 -4.37 -2.63
CA ASN A 55 -7.74 -3.26 -2.61
C ASN A 55 -6.75 -3.53 -1.47
N ASN A 56 -5.80 -4.44 -1.69
CA ASN A 56 -4.75 -4.76 -0.74
C ASN A 56 -3.87 -3.51 -0.66
N LYS A 57 -4.28 -2.57 0.20
CA LYS A 57 -3.41 -1.55 0.74
C LYS A 57 -2.22 -2.35 1.26
N LYS A 58 -1.08 -2.23 0.58
CA LYS A 58 0.15 -2.92 0.96
C LYS A 58 0.31 -2.71 2.46
N LYS A 59 0.37 -3.80 3.23
CA LYS A 59 0.67 -3.71 4.66
C LYS A 59 1.92 -2.84 4.79
N LYS A 60 1.89 -1.80 5.63
CA LYS A 60 3.04 -0.91 5.82
C LYS A 60 4.22 -1.78 6.27
N CYS A 61 5.19 -1.98 5.39
CA CYS A 61 6.44 -2.65 5.73
C CYS A 61 7.36 -1.60 6.36
N GLY A 62 7.82 -1.84 7.59
CA GLY A 62 8.70 -0.92 8.32
C GLY A 62 8.56 -1.05 9.83
N ALA A 63 9.32 -0.23 10.57
CA ALA A 63 9.21 -0.14 12.02
C ALA A 63 7.77 0.24 12.43
N ARG A 64 7.28 -0.37 13.51
CA ARG A 64 5.98 0.01 14.08
C ARG A 64 6.04 1.48 14.50
N VAL A 65 4.99 2.22 14.18
CA VAL A 65 4.83 3.60 14.65
C VAL A 65 4.65 3.56 16.17
N THR A 66 5.61 4.09 16.92
CA THR A 66 5.63 4.04 18.39
C THR A 66 4.73 5.11 19.02
N TYR A 67 4.59 6.26 18.36
CA TYR A 67 3.85 7.40 18.86
C TYR A 67 2.73 7.78 17.89
N PRO A 68 1.50 8.04 18.36
CA PRO A 68 0.40 8.43 17.50
C PRO A 68 0.70 9.76 16.79
N GLU A 69 0.35 9.81 15.51
CA GLU A 69 0.64 10.94 14.63
C GLU A 69 -0.09 12.20 15.09
N GLU A 70 -1.29 12.04 15.64
CA GLU A 70 -2.14 13.13 16.15
C GLU A 70 -1.48 13.88 17.31
N LEU A 71 -0.71 13.18 18.15
CA LEU A 71 0.01 13.80 19.27
C LEU A 71 1.32 14.44 18.82
N LEU A 72 2.04 13.83 17.89
CA LEU A 72 3.36 14.31 17.46
C LEU A 72 3.30 15.50 16.49
N LEU A 73 2.36 15.47 15.53
CA LEU A 73 2.32 16.45 14.45
C LEU A 73 2.23 17.91 14.91
N PRO A 74 1.40 18.27 15.92
CA PRO A 74 1.33 19.66 16.40
C PRO A 74 2.68 20.17 16.89
N HIS A 75 3.40 19.37 17.69
CA HIS A 75 4.70 19.74 18.26
C HIS A 75 5.78 19.83 17.19
N ILE A 76 5.83 18.85 16.27
CA ILE A 76 6.80 18.86 15.17
C ILE A 76 6.55 20.07 14.27
N LYS A 77 5.29 20.37 13.94
CA LYS A 77 4.95 21.55 13.11
C LYS A 77 5.33 22.86 13.79
N PHE A 78 5.07 22.97 15.10
CA PHE A 78 5.46 24.15 15.87
C PHE A 78 6.97 24.38 15.82
N LEU A 79 7.77 23.35 16.13
CA LEU A 79 9.22 23.41 16.03
C LEU A 79 9.67 23.74 14.61
N TRP A 80 9.05 23.14 13.60
CA TRP A 80 9.41 23.37 12.20
C TRP A 80 9.17 24.82 11.76
N ILE A 81 8.08 25.44 12.23
CA ILE A 81 7.79 26.85 11.97
C ILE A 81 8.77 27.75 12.71
N ALA A 82 9.09 27.45 13.97
CA ALA A 82 10.09 28.18 14.75
C ALA A 82 11.49 28.11 14.12
N MET A 83 11.79 27.03 13.39
CA MET A 83 13.03 26.81 12.64
C MET A 83 13.00 27.38 11.21
N GLU A 84 12.11 28.33 10.93
CA GLU A 84 11.97 28.92 9.60
C GLU A 84 11.76 27.88 8.48
N ARG A 85 11.08 26.78 8.81
CA ARG A 85 10.74 25.69 7.89
C ARG A 85 11.97 25.02 7.25
N ILE A 86 13.05 24.87 8.01
CA ILE A 86 14.26 24.15 7.58
C ILE A 86 13.95 22.70 7.14
N SER A 87 14.86 22.10 6.36
CA SER A 87 14.65 20.72 5.88
C SER A 87 14.59 19.71 7.03
N PRO A 88 13.76 18.65 6.93
CA PRO A 88 13.60 17.66 8.01
C PRO A 88 14.91 17.00 8.46
N LYS A 89 15.86 16.84 7.53
CA LYS A 89 17.20 16.30 7.84
C LYS A 89 18.00 17.24 8.74
N ARG A 90 17.96 18.55 8.47
CA ARG A 90 18.62 19.56 9.30
C ARG A 90 17.92 19.74 10.64
N MET A 91 16.59 19.74 10.64
CA MET A 91 15.78 19.75 11.86
C MET A 91 16.15 18.58 12.80
N LYS A 92 16.27 17.36 12.26
CA LYS A 92 16.70 16.18 13.03
C LYS A 92 18.11 16.34 13.61
N ALA A 93 19.03 16.95 12.88
CA ALA A 93 20.40 17.19 13.38
C ALA A 93 20.40 18.21 14.53
N ALA A 94 19.65 19.31 14.37
CA ALA A 94 19.55 20.37 15.37
C ALA A 94 18.91 19.90 16.69
N PHE A 95 18.07 18.86 16.66
CA PHE A 95 17.48 18.29 17.88
C PHE A 95 18.52 17.82 18.91
N ALA A 96 19.69 17.36 18.47
CA ALA A 96 20.75 16.91 19.39
C ALA A 96 21.30 18.05 20.24
N ASP A 97 21.36 19.26 19.68
CA ASP A 97 21.93 20.44 20.34
C ASP A 97 20.88 21.23 21.13
N TRP A 98 19.62 21.19 20.68
CA TRP A 98 18.56 22.10 21.16
C TRP A 98 17.56 21.46 22.10
N LEU A 99 17.35 20.15 22.02
CA LEU A 99 16.52 19.47 23.01
C LEU A 99 17.41 19.12 24.20
N PRO A 100 16.94 19.35 25.43
CA PRO A 100 17.67 18.89 26.60
C PRO A 100 17.89 17.37 26.48
N PRO A 101 19.05 16.86 26.95
CA PRO A 101 19.25 15.41 27.01
C PRO A 101 18.09 14.84 27.81
N MET A 102 17.44 13.82 27.26
CA MET A 102 16.27 13.16 27.84
C MET A 102 16.68 12.40 29.11
N SER A 103 17.09 13.13 30.15
CA SER A 103 17.40 12.66 31.49
C SER A 103 16.11 12.67 32.31
N GLY A 104 15.16 11.86 31.86
CA GLY A 104 13.91 11.62 32.55
C GLY A 104 13.71 10.13 32.60
N ASN A 105 14.02 9.53 33.75
CA ASN A 105 13.58 8.18 34.08
C ASN A 105 12.04 8.25 34.19
N ILE A 106 11.35 7.95 33.09
CA ILE A 106 9.89 7.86 33.09
C ILE A 106 9.57 6.52 33.74
N ALA A 107 9.37 6.56 35.06
CA ALA A 107 8.72 5.48 35.76
C ALA A 107 7.35 5.25 35.11
N VAL A 108 7.11 3.99 34.78
CA VAL A 108 5.88 3.41 34.24
C VAL A 108 4.66 3.83 35.03
#